data_AF-A0A946CFN3-F1
#
_entry.id   AF-A0A946CFN3-F1
#
_cell.length_a   1.000
_cell.length_b   1.000
_cell.length_c   1.000
_cell.angle_alpha   90.00
_cell.angle_beta   90.00
_cell.angle_gamma   90.00
#
_symmetry.space_group_name_H-M   'P 1'
#
loop_
_entity.id
_entity.type
_entity.pdbx_description
1 polymer ?
#
loop_
_entity_poly.entity_id
_entity_poly.type
_entity_poly.pdbx_seq_one_letter_code
_entity_poly.pdbx_strand_id
1 'polypeptide(L)'
;AKLHDTNGDETIDYIECLNNDHQVTEHFHEFAMGLQTDDKGNFYYAKSARHAKDSLVPHHGTLLRISPDGSKTDILATGFRAANGVCLNPDGTFIVTDQEGHWNPKNRINWVNGDGPNEFFGNIYGYSPVTNTSDSAMKNPLCWITNQFDRSPSELLWVPKDAKWGSLNGQLLNLSYGYGKIYVVPHEKIGDERQGGLCELPLNQFPTGIMRGRFHPSDGQLYGCGMFAWAGTQRKAGGFYRIRKLDKPANLPTQIEASKNTVTLTLSDEIDEKSVKPASFRIKAWDLKRTKNYGSKHFNEREWKITSATLNGKKITLTVPDLENTWGMAIDLKLTDKSGQAFQRLIHNSIFELPE
;
A
#
# COMPACT_ATOMS: atom_id res chain seq x y z
N ALA A 1 8.83 8.38 22.87
CA ALA A 1 9.29 8.14 24.25
C ALA A 1 9.99 6.78 24.29
N LYS A 2 10.97 6.62 25.19
CA LYS A 2 11.58 5.33 25.51
C LYS A 2 11.02 4.87 26.86
N LEU A 3 10.59 3.61 26.91
CA LEU A 3 9.91 3.04 28.07
C LEU A 3 10.93 2.19 28.83
N HIS A 4 11.06 2.42 30.13
CA HIS A 4 12.02 1.73 30.98
C HIS A 4 11.29 0.90 32.03
N ASP A 5 11.63 -0.38 32.09
CA ASP A 5 11.37 -1.29 33.20
C ASP A 5 12.70 -1.46 33.94
N THR A 6 12.77 -0.97 35.17
CA THR A 6 13.98 -0.93 35.99
C THR A 6 14.08 -2.09 36.97
N ASN A 7 13.01 -2.88 37.12
CA ASN A 7 12.90 -3.93 38.11
C ASN A 7 12.61 -5.33 37.50
N GLY A 8 12.31 -5.41 36.21
CA GLY A 8 12.06 -6.65 35.46
C GLY A 8 10.66 -7.24 35.64
N ASP A 9 9.67 -6.46 36.08
CA ASP A 9 8.29 -6.92 36.32
C ASP A 9 7.37 -6.77 35.10
N GLU A 10 7.92 -6.38 33.94
CA GLU A 10 7.21 -6.10 32.69
C GLU A 10 6.25 -4.90 32.76
N THR A 11 6.40 -4.04 33.76
CA THR A 11 5.69 -2.75 33.87
C THR A 11 6.62 -1.57 33.59
N ILE A 12 6.03 -0.43 33.22
CA ILE A 12 6.80 0.76 32.86
C ILE A 12 6.99 1.63 34.10
N ASP A 13 8.22 1.76 34.57
CA ASP A 13 8.59 2.60 35.71
C ASP A 13 8.85 4.05 35.29
N TYR A 14 9.48 4.24 34.14
CA TYR A 14 9.91 5.55 33.66
C TYR A 14 9.69 5.72 32.15
N ILE A 15 9.13 6.86 31.77
CA ILE A 15 8.89 7.27 30.39
C ILE A 15 9.86 8.39 30.06
N GLU A 16 10.93 8.05 29.34
CA GLU A 16 11.93 9.00 28.89
C GLU A 16 11.46 9.74 27.62
N CYS A 17 11.61 11.06 27.63
CA CYS A 17 11.41 11.88 26.44
C CYS A 17 12.63 11.76 25.51
N LEU A 18 12.64 10.72 24.67
CA LEU A 18 13.71 10.50 23.69
C LEU A 18 13.83 11.66 22.68
N ASN A 19 12.70 12.15 22.17
CA ASN A 19 12.65 13.26 21.21
C ASN A 19 11.34 14.04 21.41
N ASN A 20 11.42 15.36 21.31
CA ASN A 20 10.30 16.30 21.39
C ASN A 20 10.30 17.34 20.26
N ASP A 21 11.02 17.11 19.16
CA ASP A 21 11.02 18.01 17.99
C ASP A 21 9.64 18.07 17.33
N HIS A 22 8.90 16.96 17.42
CA HIS A 22 7.59 16.83 16.81
C HIS A 22 6.58 17.81 17.41
N GLN A 23 6.00 18.64 16.55
CA GLN A 23 4.97 19.60 16.92
C GLN A 23 3.57 19.06 16.60
N VAL A 24 2.60 19.38 17.45
CA VAL A 24 1.18 19.08 17.27
C VAL A 24 0.39 20.37 17.45
N THR A 25 -0.63 20.57 16.63
CA THR A 25 -1.58 21.68 16.73
C THR A 25 -2.94 21.20 17.21
N GLU A 26 -3.87 22.12 17.48
CA GLU A 26 -5.25 21.79 17.84
C GLU A 26 -6.06 21.19 16.66
N HIS A 27 -5.45 21.00 15.49
CA HIS A 27 -6.15 20.45 14.33
C HIS A 27 -6.48 18.97 14.52
N PHE A 28 -7.74 18.60 14.30
CA PHE A 28 -8.26 17.26 14.61
C PHE A 28 -7.71 16.10 13.74
N HIS A 29 -6.89 16.38 12.73
CA HIS A 29 -6.57 15.43 11.67
C HIS A 29 -5.14 15.60 11.13
N GLU A 30 -4.15 15.51 12.01
CA GLU A 30 -2.70 15.66 11.71
C GLU A 30 -1.83 14.62 12.47
N PHE A 31 -2.41 13.44 12.70
CA PHE A 31 -1.82 12.40 13.54
C PHE A 31 -0.49 11.86 12.99
N ALA A 32 0.38 11.48 13.93
CA ALA A 32 1.56 10.67 13.68
C ALA A 32 1.16 9.19 13.54
N MET A 33 1.70 8.50 12.55
CA MET A 33 1.36 7.12 12.20
C MET A 33 2.61 6.31 11.85
N GLY A 34 2.51 4.99 12.04
CA GLY A 34 3.65 4.07 12.01
C GLY A 34 4.51 4.17 13.26
N LEU A 35 5.62 3.46 13.25
CA LEU A 35 6.82 3.60 14.08
C LEU A 35 7.71 2.41 13.69
N GLN A 36 8.60 2.62 12.72
CA GLN A 36 9.55 1.60 12.26
C GLN A 36 10.94 1.90 12.82
N THR A 37 11.82 0.90 12.83
CA THR A 37 13.23 1.07 13.19
C THR A 37 14.12 0.29 12.22
N ASP A 38 15.34 0.78 12.02
CA ASP A 38 16.37 0.10 11.24
C ASP A 38 17.42 -0.54 12.16
N ASP A 39 18.35 -1.30 11.58
CA ASP A 39 19.44 -1.95 12.32
C ASP A 39 20.44 -0.95 12.95
N LYS A 40 20.35 0.34 12.59
CA LYS A 40 21.16 1.42 13.18
C LYS A 40 20.45 2.07 14.38
N GLY A 41 19.22 1.67 14.69
CA GLY A 41 18.42 2.19 15.80
C GLY A 41 17.71 3.52 15.49
N ASN A 42 17.61 3.94 14.23
CA ASN A 42 16.81 5.11 13.86
C ASN A 42 15.32 4.79 14.04
N PHE A 43 14.49 5.82 14.24
CA PHE A 43 13.03 5.69 14.31
C PHE A 43 12.36 6.41 13.14
N TYR A 44 11.33 5.80 12.55
CA TYR A 44 10.66 6.33 11.37
C TYR A 44 9.14 6.35 11.55
N TYR A 45 8.53 7.47 11.19
CA TYR A 45 7.08 7.64 11.24
C TYR A 45 6.63 8.72 10.27
N ALA A 46 5.34 8.73 9.93
CA ALA A 46 4.75 9.77 9.10
C ALA A 46 3.85 10.67 9.94
N LYS A 47 3.88 11.98 9.69
CA LYS A 47 2.89 12.93 10.23
C LYS A 47 1.97 13.38 9.10
N SER A 48 0.67 13.23 9.31
CA SER A 48 -0.33 13.70 8.35
C SER A 48 -0.34 15.22 8.21
N ALA A 49 -0.76 15.72 7.06
CA ALA A 49 -1.04 17.14 6.89
C ALA A 49 -2.37 17.51 7.55
N ARG A 50 -2.61 18.82 7.70
CA ARG A 50 -3.92 19.29 8.16
C ARG A 50 -4.97 19.02 7.10
N HIS A 51 -6.14 18.57 7.55
CA HIS A 51 -7.30 18.40 6.68
C HIS A 51 -7.72 19.73 6.02
N ALA A 52 -7.46 19.85 4.72
CA ALA A 52 -7.92 20.95 3.86
C ALA A 52 -7.39 22.35 4.25
N LYS A 53 -6.24 22.42 4.90
CA LYS A 53 -5.64 23.66 5.40
C LYS A 53 -4.13 23.62 5.22
N ASP A 54 -3.53 24.77 4.97
CA ASP A 54 -2.07 24.92 4.90
C ASP A 54 -1.41 24.52 6.23
N SER A 55 -0.16 24.08 6.10
CA SER A 55 0.69 23.72 7.23
C SER A 55 0.96 24.93 8.14
N LEU A 56 1.02 24.70 9.45
CA LEU A 56 1.39 25.70 10.46
C LEU A 56 2.73 25.41 11.14
N VAL A 57 3.09 24.12 11.23
CA VAL A 57 4.32 23.66 11.86
C VAL A 57 5.15 22.89 10.83
N PRO A 58 6.49 22.88 11.01
CA PRO A 58 7.33 21.89 10.35
C PRO A 58 6.77 20.49 10.65
N HIS A 59 6.90 19.57 9.71
CA HIS A 59 6.44 18.16 9.78
C HIS A 59 5.02 17.85 9.27
N HIS A 60 4.15 18.81 8.95
CA HIS A 60 2.85 18.44 8.36
C HIS A 60 3.00 17.72 7.02
N GLY A 61 2.45 16.53 6.88
CA GLY A 61 2.46 15.80 5.61
C GLY A 61 3.85 15.29 5.22
N THR A 62 4.63 14.80 6.19
CA THR A 62 6.02 14.38 5.99
C THR A 62 6.28 12.95 6.49
N LEU A 63 7.22 12.28 5.85
CA LEU A 63 7.92 11.11 6.41
C LEU A 63 9.17 11.59 7.17
N LEU A 64 9.37 11.08 8.38
CA LEU A 64 10.38 11.57 9.32
C LEU A 64 11.31 10.44 9.76
N ARG A 65 12.57 10.80 10.02
CA ARG A 65 13.57 9.96 10.69
C ARG A 65 14.08 10.67 11.94
N ILE A 66 14.04 9.99 13.08
CA ILE A 66 14.69 10.42 14.32
C ILE A 66 15.98 9.60 14.48
N SER A 67 17.08 10.27 14.84
CA SER A 67 18.36 9.63 15.17
C SER A 67 18.23 8.67 16.37
N PRO A 68 19.12 7.68 16.54
CA PRO A 68 18.98 6.66 17.57
C PRO A 68 19.03 7.22 19.00
N ASP A 69 19.74 8.32 19.19
CA ASP A 69 19.86 9.06 20.44
C ASP A 69 18.75 10.12 20.63
N GLY A 70 17.85 10.26 19.65
CA GLY A 70 16.76 11.23 19.70
C GLY A 70 17.14 12.69 19.46
N SER A 71 18.42 12.99 19.21
CA SER A 71 18.94 14.36 19.12
C SER A 71 18.54 15.13 17.85
N LYS A 72 18.06 14.43 16.81
CA LYS A 72 17.76 15.05 15.52
C LYS A 72 16.58 14.38 14.81
N THR A 73 15.71 15.21 14.23
CA THR A 73 14.66 14.79 13.28
C THR A 73 14.96 15.30 11.86
N ASP A 74 14.99 14.39 10.89
CA ASP A 74 15.11 14.67 9.45
C ASP A 74 13.78 14.44 8.72
N ILE A 75 13.47 15.28 7.72
CA ILE A 75 12.37 15.05 6.77
C ILE A 75 12.91 14.26 5.58
N LEU A 76 12.36 13.06 5.36
CA LEU A 76 12.77 12.16 4.29
C LEU A 76 11.96 12.34 3.00
N ALA A 77 10.71 12.80 3.11
CA ALA A 77 9.81 13.07 1.98
C ALA A 77 8.64 13.94 2.43
N THR A 78 7.98 14.61 1.49
CA THR A 78 6.87 15.54 1.74
C THR A 78 5.67 15.25 0.84
N GLY A 79 4.56 15.95 1.09
CA GLY A 79 3.38 15.89 0.22
C GLY A 79 2.40 14.77 0.55
N PHE A 80 2.42 14.27 1.78
CA PHE A 80 1.40 13.33 2.26
C PHE A 80 0.19 14.10 2.83
N ARG A 81 -1.01 13.55 2.65
CA ARG A 81 -2.25 14.12 3.19
C ARG A 81 -2.61 13.55 4.55
N ALA A 82 -2.81 12.25 4.59
CA ALA A 82 -3.33 11.49 5.71
C ALA A 82 -2.64 10.12 5.71
N ALA A 83 -1.34 10.10 6.01
CA ALA A 83 -0.56 8.87 6.01
C ALA A 83 -1.03 7.93 7.13
N ASN A 84 -1.09 6.61 6.87
CA ASN A 84 -1.49 5.62 7.87
C ASN A 84 -0.45 4.50 8.06
N GLY A 85 0.04 3.95 6.97
CA GLY A 85 1.07 2.91 6.96
C GLY A 85 2.43 3.48 6.64
N VAL A 86 3.44 3.02 7.38
CA VAL A 86 4.85 3.22 7.08
C VAL A 86 5.51 1.85 7.14
N CYS A 87 6.16 1.43 6.06
CA CYS A 87 6.96 0.21 5.98
C CYS A 87 8.39 0.61 5.62
N LEU A 88 9.37 0.12 6.37
CA LEU A 88 10.78 0.21 6.00
C LEU A 88 11.13 -1.03 5.16
N ASN A 89 11.69 -0.81 3.97
CA ASN A 89 12.12 -1.88 3.09
C ASN A 89 13.55 -2.32 3.44
N PRO A 90 13.93 -3.57 3.11
CA PRO A 90 15.30 -4.05 3.32
C PRO A 90 16.40 -3.25 2.60
N ASP A 91 16.05 -2.53 1.52
CA ASP A 91 16.97 -1.68 0.76
C ASP A 91 17.08 -0.26 1.34
N GLY A 92 16.42 0.02 2.47
CA GLY A 92 16.41 1.34 3.12
C GLY A 92 15.39 2.32 2.57
N THR A 93 14.68 1.97 1.48
CA THR A 93 13.53 2.75 1.00
C THR A 93 12.30 2.49 1.86
N PHE A 94 11.21 3.21 1.60
CA PHE A 94 9.98 3.11 2.38
C PHE A 94 8.77 2.86 1.50
N ILE A 95 7.72 2.35 2.14
CA ILE A 95 6.38 2.38 1.58
C ILE A 95 5.47 3.14 2.52
N VAL A 96 4.76 4.13 1.98
CA VAL A 96 3.83 4.98 2.74
C VAL A 96 2.45 4.96 2.10
N THR A 97 1.43 4.55 2.84
CA THR A 97 0.04 4.69 2.40
C THR A 97 -0.51 6.04 2.74
N ASP A 98 -1.31 6.58 1.82
CA ASP A 98 -1.95 7.89 1.99
C ASP A 98 -3.41 7.84 1.53
N GLN A 99 -4.29 8.54 2.25
CA GLN A 99 -5.74 8.48 2.01
C GLN A 99 -6.23 9.57 1.06
N GLU A 100 -7.34 9.29 0.37
CA GLU A 100 -8.05 10.22 -0.50
C GLU A 100 -8.38 11.55 0.21
N GLY A 101 -8.36 12.62 -0.58
CA GLY A 101 -9.06 13.86 -0.29
C GLY A 101 -8.46 15.02 -1.06
N HIS A 102 -8.29 16.16 -0.41
CA HIS A 102 -7.73 17.37 -1.03
C HIS A 102 -6.31 17.10 -1.51
N TRP A 103 -6.05 17.38 -2.78
CA TRP A 103 -4.80 17.08 -3.49
C TRP A 103 -4.40 15.61 -3.56
N ASN A 104 -5.29 14.69 -3.16
CA ASN A 104 -5.05 13.26 -3.27
C ASN A 104 -6.27 12.57 -3.91
N PRO A 105 -6.27 12.35 -5.25
CA PRO A 105 -7.44 11.91 -6.01
C PRO A 105 -8.10 10.65 -5.48
N LYS A 106 -7.30 9.70 -5.00
CA LYS A 106 -7.68 8.42 -4.42
C LYS A 106 -6.67 8.02 -3.34
N ASN A 107 -6.95 6.93 -2.62
CA ASN A 107 -5.95 6.33 -1.75
C ASN A 107 -4.74 5.89 -2.60
N ARG A 108 -3.55 5.83 -2.02
CA ARG A 108 -2.33 5.47 -2.76
C ARG A 108 -1.32 4.73 -1.90
N ILE A 109 -0.53 3.89 -2.56
CA ILE A 109 0.69 3.29 -2.01
C ILE A 109 1.87 4.02 -2.65
N ASN A 110 2.72 4.64 -1.84
CA ASN A 110 3.91 5.34 -2.31
C ASN A 110 5.15 4.51 -2.04
N TRP A 111 6.00 4.34 -3.05
CA TRP A 111 7.37 3.91 -2.82
C TRP A 111 8.23 5.16 -2.68
N VAL A 112 8.91 5.29 -1.55
CA VAL A 112 9.64 6.51 -1.15
C VAL A 112 11.11 6.18 -1.00
N ASN A 113 11.96 6.87 -1.73
CA ASN A 113 13.41 6.66 -1.66
C ASN A 113 14.01 7.22 -0.37
N GLY A 114 13.43 8.30 0.17
CA GLY A 114 13.95 9.03 1.31
C GLY A 114 14.97 10.10 0.92
N ASP A 115 14.83 10.69 -0.28
CA ASP A 115 15.78 11.63 -0.88
C ASP A 115 15.69 13.04 -0.28
N GLY A 116 14.78 13.25 0.68
CA GLY A 116 14.62 14.50 1.41
C GLY A 116 13.36 15.27 1.02
N PRO A 117 13.22 16.53 1.48
CA PRO A 117 11.96 17.25 1.41
C PRO A 117 11.47 17.61 -0.01
N ASN A 118 12.33 17.49 -1.03
CA ASN A 118 11.96 17.67 -2.44
C ASN A 118 11.35 16.39 -3.06
N GLU A 119 11.46 15.23 -2.40
CA GLU A 119 10.73 14.03 -2.82
C GLU A 119 9.26 14.17 -2.44
N PHE A 120 8.44 14.59 -3.41
CA PHE A 120 7.10 15.10 -3.16
C PHE A 120 5.99 14.17 -3.69
N PHE A 121 5.01 13.88 -2.83
CA PHE A 121 3.90 12.94 -3.10
C PHE A 121 2.54 13.61 -3.28
N GLY A 122 2.50 14.92 -3.58
CA GLY A 122 1.35 15.54 -4.26
C GLY A 122 0.45 16.46 -3.46
N ASN A 123 0.41 16.33 -2.12
CA ASN A 123 -0.40 17.21 -1.28
C ASN A 123 0.28 18.56 -1.00
N ILE A 124 -0.24 19.62 -1.62
CA ILE A 124 0.30 20.99 -1.53
C ILE A 124 0.05 21.63 -0.15
N TYR A 125 -0.90 21.12 0.64
CA TYR A 125 -1.18 21.62 1.98
C TYR A 125 -0.19 21.15 3.05
N GLY A 126 0.75 20.26 2.71
CA GLY A 126 1.82 19.83 3.61
C GLY A 126 2.89 20.91 3.82
N TYR A 127 3.75 20.69 4.80
CA TYR A 127 5.01 21.41 4.95
C TYR A 127 5.99 20.89 3.91
N SER A 128 6.07 21.60 2.79
CA SER A 128 6.87 21.20 1.63
C SER A 128 7.51 22.42 0.98
N PRO A 129 8.76 22.31 0.50
CA PRO A 129 9.34 23.32 -0.40
C PRO A 129 8.69 23.30 -1.79
N VAL A 130 7.98 22.23 -2.16
CA VAL A 130 7.34 22.08 -3.47
C VAL A 130 5.95 22.71 -3.45
N THR A 131 5.79 23.81 -4.19
CA THR A 131 4.52 24.53 -4.35
C THR A 131 3.90 24.35 -5.74
N ASN A 132 4.61 23.72 -6.66
CA ASN A 132 4.12 23.47 -8.01
C ASN A 132 2.95 22.47 -7.99
N THR A 133 1.80 22.93 -8.49
CA THR A 133 0.58 22.13 -8.52
C THR A 133 0.46 21.23 -9.75
N SER A 134 1.44 21.16 -10.66
CA SER A 134 1.42 20.24 -11.80
C SER A 134 1.60 18.78 -11.37
N ASP A 135 1.01 17.84 -12.11
CA ASP A 135 1.15 16.42 -11.79
C ASP A 135 2.59 15.91 -11.95
N SER A 136 3.35 16.50 -12.87
CA SER A 136 4.77 16.23 -13.05
C SER A 136 5.67 16.63 -11.87
N ALA A 137 5.17 17.45 -10.94
CA ALA A 137 5.92 17.80 -9.72
C ALA A 137 5.86 16.69 -8.67
N MET A 138 4.91 15.76 -8.80
CA MET A 138 4.66 14.68 -7.85
C MET A 138 5.29 13.37 -8.35
N LYS A 139 5.86 12.60 -7.43
CA LYS A 139 6.25 11.21 -7.68
C LYS A 139 5.02 10.32 -7.90
N ASN A 140 5.08 9.46 -8.91
CA ASN A 140 4.05 8.46 -9.11
C ASN A 140 3.95 7.55 -7.88
N PRO A 141 2.73 7.20 -7.41
CA PRO A 141 2.60 6.11 -6.47
C PRO A 141 2.93 4.78 -7.15
N LEU A 142 3.10 3.71 -6.38
CA LEU A 142 3.04 2.34 -6.93
C LEU A 142 1.67 2.07 -7.54
N CYS A 143 0.60 2.53 -6.88
CA CYS A 143 -0.75 2.52 -7.43
C CYS A 143 -1.69 3.50 -6.74
N TRP A 144 -2.72 3.92 -7.49
CA TRP A 144 -3.93 4.52 -6.95
C TRP A 144 -4.96 3.45 -6.61
N ILE A 145 -5.69 3.66 -5.52
CA ILE A 145 -6.62 2.68 -4.93
C ILE A 145 -7.97 3.36 -4.73
N THR A 146 -8.98 2.88 -5.45
CA THR A 146 -10.31 3.44 -5.32
C THR A 146 -10.94 3.03 -3.99
N ASN A 147 -11.73 3.93 -3.40
CA ASN A 147 -12.34 3.68 -2.09
C ASN A 147 -13.30 2.49 -2.11
N GLN A 148 -13.91 2.19 -3.27
CA GLN A 148 -14.75 1.01 -3.43
C GLN A 148 -13.94 -0.29 -3.29
N PHE A 149 -12.68 -0.28 -3.71
CA PHE A 149 -11.77 -1.43 -3.61
C PHE A 149 -11.13 -1.55 -2.23
N ASP A 150 -10.54 -0.46 -1.72
CA ASP A 150 -10.09 -0.33 -0.32
C ASP A 150 -10.36 1.09 0.17
N ARG A 151 -11.23 1.23 1.17
CA ARG A 151 -11.65 2.52 1.72
C ARG A 151 -10.53 3.21 2.49
N SER A 152 -9.66 2.45 3.15
CA SER A 152 -8.57 3.01 3.94
C SER A 152 -7.45 1.98 4.11
N PRO A 153 -6.48 1.97 3.17
CA PRO A 153 -5.23 1.22 3.32
C PRO A 153 -4.49 1.65 4.59
N SER A 154 -3.75 0.72 5.19
CA SER A 154 -3.02 0.95 6.44
C SER A 154 -1.57 0.51 6.30
N GLU A 155 -1.01 -0.20 7.27
CA GLU A 155 0.37 -0.67 7.22
C GLU A 155 0.56 -1.69 6.09
N LEU A 156 1.68 -1.57 5.38
CA LEU A 156 2.20 -2.64 4.55
C LEU A 156 3.34 -3.35 5.27
N LEU A 157 3.55 -4.61 4.90
CA LEU A 157 4.61 -5.42 5.44
C LEU A 157 4.98 -6.52 4.45
N TRP A 158 6.25 -6.89 4.46
CA TRP A 158 6.76 -8.01 3.69
C TRP A 158 6.47 -9.32 4.42
N VAL A 159 6.03 -10.34 3.68
CA VAL A 159 6.05 -11.71 4.16
C VAL A 159 7.51 -12.17 4.27
N PRO A 160 8.00 -12.61 5.44
CA PRO A 160 9.36 -13.12 5.57
C PRO A 160 9.64 -14.24 4.56
N LYS A 161 10.87 -14.31 4.06
CA LYS A 161 11.28 -15.31 3.06
C LYS A 161 11.15 -16.75 3.56
N ASP A 162 11.13 -16.94 4.88
CA ASP A 162 11.06 -18.18 5.61
C ASP A 162 9.73 -18.38 6.37
N ALA A 163 8.72 -17.53 6.14
CA ALA A 163 7.42 -17.56 6.85
C ALA A 163 6.60 -18.86 6.66
N LYS A 164 7.02 -19.75 5.76
CA LYS A 164 6.28 -20.97 5.35
C LYS A 164 4.92 -20.67 4.70
N TRP A 165 4.81 -19.54 4.01
CA TRP A 165 3.62 -19.14 3.22
C TRP A 165 3.73 -19.52 1.74
N GLY A 166 4.71 -20.35 1.37
CA GLY A 166 4.88 -20.84 0.00
C GLY A 166 5.25 -19.72 -0.97
N SER A 167 4.53 -19.62 -2.09
CA SER A 167 4.75 -18.58 -3.10
C SER A 167 4.45 -17.17 -2.62
N LEU A 168 3.84 -17.02 -1.43
CA LEU A 168 3.63 -15.71 -0.81
C LEU A 168 4.84 -15.24 0.02
N ASN A 169 5.84 -16.10 0.26
CA ASN A 169 7.08 -15.66 0.89
C ASN A 169 7.75 -14.56 0.05
N GLY A 170 8.20 -13.49 0.70
CA GLY A 170 8.78 -12.33 0.04
C GLY A 170 7.77 -11.44 -0.70
N GLN A 171 6.48 -11.72 -0.64
CA GLN A 171 5.46 -10.83 -1.19
C GLN A 171 5.17 -9.67 -0.25
N LEU A 172 4.77 -8.55 -0.82
CA LEU A 172 4.30 -7.39 -0.07
C LEU A 172 2.79 -7.54 0.20
N LEU A 173 2.39 -7.29 1.45
CA LEU A 173 0.98 -7.27 1.87
C LEU A 173 0.55 -5.86 2.23
N ASN A 174 -0.70 -5.51 1.91
CA ASN A 174 -1.38 -4.31 2.40
C ASN A 174 -2.53 -4.70 3.32
N LEU A 175 -2.56 -4.10 4.51
CA LEU A 175 -3.65 -4.25 5.47
C LEU A 175 -4.68 -3.15 5.26
N SER A 176 -5.97 -3.46 5.41
CA SER A 176 -7.04 -2.46 5.30
C SER A 176 -7.71 -2.19 6.65
N TYR A 177 -7.58 -0.95 7.11
CA TYR A 177 -8.36 -0.43 8.23
C TYR A 177 -9.82 -0.23 7.81
N GLY A 178 -10.06 0.27 6.60
CA GLY A 178 -11.40 0.64 6.14
C GLY A 178 -12.35 -0.56 6.02
N TYR A 179 -11.83 -1.69 5.57
CA TYR A 179 -12.61 -2.90 5.28
C TYR A 179 -12.22 -4.11 6.11
N GLY A 180 -11.12 -4.12 6.87
CA GLY A 180 -10.73 -5.34 7.57
C GLY A 180 -10.42 -6.45 6.56
N LYS A 181 -9.54 -6.15 5.60
CA LYS A 181 -9.09 -7.06 4.54
C LYS A 181 -7.57 -7.04 4.46
N ILE A 182 -7.00 -8.03 3.77
CA ILE A 182 -5.57 -8.10 3.47
C ILE A 182 -5.44 -8.31 1.96
N TYR A 183 -4.46 -7.65 1.36
CA TYR A 183 -4.20 -7.70 -0.07
C TYR A 183 -2.75 -8.09 -0.32
N VAL A 184 -2.49 -8.86 -1.37
CA VAL A 184 -1.15 -8.96 -1.96
C VAL A 184 -0.94 -7.75 -2.87
N VAL A 185 0.30 -7.28 -2.94
CA VAL A 185 0.69 -6.12 -3.75
C VAL A 185 1.60 -6.56 -4.90
N PRO A 186 1.08 -7.15 -6.00
CA PRO A 186 1.89 -7.45 -7.16
C PRO A 186 2.40 -6.15 -7.78
N HIS A 187 3.70 -6.08 -8.05
CA HIS A 187 4.36 -4.87 -8.57
C HIS A 187 5.63 -5.18 -9.33
N GLU A 188 6.05 -4.25 -10.18
CA GLU A 188 7.30 -4.29 -10.93
C GLU A 188 8.12 -3.02 -10.72
N LYS A 189 9.39 -3.08 -11.14
CA LYS A 189 10.29 -1.93 -11.21
C LYS A 189 10.76 -1.77 -12.65
N ILE A 190 10.55 -0.60 -13.23
CA ILE A 190 10.95 -0.24 -14.60
C ILE A 190 11.86 1.00 -14.49
N GLY A 191 13.15 0.83 -14.75
CA GLY A 191 14.13 1.88 -14.44
C GLY A 191 14.08 2.23 -12.96
N ASP A 192 13.81 3.51 -12.64
CA ASP A 192 13.65 3.99 -11.27
C ASP A 192 12.18 4.03 -10.80
N GLU A 193 11.23 3.86 -11.71
CA GLU A 193 9.79 3.87 -11.40
C GLU A 193 9.32 2.50 -10.92
N ARG A 194 8.26 2.52 -10.12
CA ARG A 194 7.57 1.31 -9.67
C ARG A 194 6.08 1.45 -9.92
N GLN A 195 5.48 0.37 -10.40
CA GLN A 195 4.06 0.32 -10.66
C GLN A 195 3.52 -1.06 -10.30
N GLY A 196 2.22 -1.12 -10.02
CA GLY A 196 1.59 -2.36 -9.61
C GLY A 196 0.18 -2.13 -9.14
N GLY A 197 -0.29 -3.01 -8.27
CA GLY A 197 -1.64 -2.92 -7.74
C GLY A 197 -1.86 -3.80 -6.53
N LEU A 198 -3.13 -4.11 -6.29
CA LEU A 198 -3.59 -4.88 -5.15
C LEU A 198 -4.53 -5.99 -5.62
N CYS A 199 -4.43 -7.14 -4.95
CA CYS A 199 -5.42 -8.21 -5.05
C CYS A 199 -5.77 -8.75 -3.67
N GLU A 200 -7.07 -8.85 -3.37
CA GLU A 200 -7.57 -9.30 -2.07
C GLU A 200 -7.19 -10.77 -1.82
N LEU A 201 -6.64 -11.07 -0.63
CA LEU A 201 -6.44 -12.45 -0.18
C LEU A 201 -7.81 -13.14 -0.01
N PRO A 202 -7.92 -14.45 -0.29
CA PRO A 202 -9.18 -15.19 -0.13
C PRO A 202 -9.48 -15.51 1.34
N LEU A 203 -9.65 -14.46 2.14
CA LEU A 203 -9.97 -14.50 3.56
C LEU A 203 -11.37 -13.92 3.77
N ASN A 204 -12.06 -14.43 4.79
CA ASN A 204 -13.24 -13.75 5.28
C ASN A 204 -12.84 -12.38 5.83
N GLN A 205 -13.69 -11.40 5.58
CA GLN A 205 -13.51 -10.06 6.10
C GLN A 205 -13.43 -10.07 7.64
N PHE A 206 -12.47 -9.34 8.20
CA PHE A 206 -12.27 -9.25 9.64
C PHE A 206 -13.37 -8.40 10.29
N PRO A 207 -13.78 -8.70 11.54
CA PRO A 207 -14.79 -7.91 12.26
C PRO A 207 -14.35 -6.48 12.65
N THR A 208 -13.06 -6.15 12.51
CA THR A 208 -12.48 -4.83 12.74
C THR A 208 -11.71 -4.40 11.50
N GLY A 209 -11.37 -3.10 11.40
CA GLY A 209 -10.23 -2.71 10.58
C GLY A 209 -8.98 -3.44 11.03
N ILE A 210 -8.08 -3.77 10.11
CA ILE A 210 -6.75 -4.28 10.43
C ILE A 210 -5.77 -3.16 10.12
N MET A 211 -5.03 -2.70 11.13
CA MET A 211 -4.24 -1.48 11.03
C MET A 211 -2.73 -1.73 11.14
N ARG A 212 -2.34 -2.73 11.94
CA ARG A 212 -0.94 -3.12 12.15
C ARG A 212 -0.78 -4.63 12.07
N GLY A 213 0.38 -5.08 11.60
CA GLY A 213 0.69 -6.50 11.49
C GLY A 213 2.16 -6.80 11.72
N ARG A 214 2.46 -7.93 12.36
CA ARG A 214 3.83 -8.45 12.53
C ARG A 214 3.86 -9.95 12.28
N PHE A 215 4.88 -10.41 11.57
CA PHE A 215 5.17 -11.83 11.50
C PHE A 215 5.92 -12.26 12.75
N HIS A 216 5.45 -13.33 13.39
CA HIS A 216 6.11 -13.85 14.57
C HIS A 216 7.35 -14.66 14.16
N PRO A 217 8.54 -14.38 14.72
CA PRO A 217 9.80 -14.93 14.23
C PRO A 217 9.89 -16.45 14.35
N SER A 218 9.26 -17.05 15.37
CA SER A 218 9.35 -18.50 15.60
C SER A 218 8.36 -19.35 14.80
N ASP A 219 7.15 -18.85 14.53
CA ASP A 219 6.09 -19.64 13.88
C ASP A 219 5.82 -19.21 12.43
N GLY A 220 6.35 -18.05 11.99
CA GLY A 220 6.21 -17.52 10.65
C GLY A 220 4.79 -17.05 10.31
N GLN A 221 3.90 -16.89 11.31
CA GLN A 221 2.51 -16.48 11.09
C GLN A 221 2.33 -14.98 11.29
N LEU A 222 1.34 -14.43 10.60
CA LEU A 222 1.01 -13.02 10.68
C LEU A 222 0.06 -12.78 11.86
N TYR A 223 0.45 -11.93 12.78
CA TYR A 223 -0.40 -11.42 13.85
C TYR A 223 -0.82 -10.00 13.51
N GLY A 224 -2.12 -9.76 13.41
CA GLY A 224 -2.69 -8.47 13.06
C GLY A 224 -3.58 -7.93 14.17
N CYS A 225 -3.56 -6.61 14.37
CA CYS A 225 -4.48 -5.94 15.27
C CYS A 225 -5.15 -4.74 14.60
N GLY A 226 -6.29 -4.37 15.15
CA GLY A 226 -6.95 -3.14 14.77
C GLY A 226 -8.27 -2.94 15.49
N MET A 227 -8.94 -1.86 15.13
CA MET A 227 -10.09 -1.32 15.83
C MET A 227 -11.01 -0.59 14.85
N PHE A 228 -12.11 -0.06 15.36
CA PHE A 228 -12.93 0.93 14.68
C PHE A 228 -12.86 2.25 15.44
N ALA A 229 -12.52 3.35 14.76
CA ALA A 229 -12.40 4.67 15.39
C ALA A 229 -13.17 5.76 14.64
N TRP A 230 -12.83 6.01 13.36
CA TRP A 230 -13.30 7.21 12.65
C TRP A 230 -14.20 6.92 11.44
N ALA A 231 -13.77 6.07 10.52
CA ALA A 231 -14.61 5.63 9.41
C ALA A 231 -14.21 4.21 9.01
N GLY A 232 -15.18 3.36 8.65
CA GLY A 232 -14.95 1.95 8.35
C GLY A 232 -16.25 1.17 8.30
N THR A 233 -16.26 0.04 7.59
CA THR A 233 -17.44 -0.84 7.58
C THR A 233 -17.42 -1.87 8.71
N GLN A 234 -16.24 -2.10 9.29
CA GLN A 234 -16.03 -3.05 10.38
C GLN A 234 -16.03 -2.32 11.71
N ARG A 235 -17.02 -2.60 12.56
CA ARG A 235 -17.40 -1.75 13.71
C ARG A 235 -17.12 -2.35 15.09
N LYS A 236 -16.49 -3.53 15.19
CA LYS A 236 -16.08 -4.03 16.51
C LYS A 236 -15.00 -3.10 17.10
N ALA A 237 -15.00 -2.95 18.42
CA ALA A 237 -14.14 -2.00 19.12
C ALA A 237 -12.64 -2.31 19.00
N GLY A 238 -12.28 -3.59 18.93
CA GLY A 238 -10.88 -4.02 18.83
C GLY A 238 -10.79 -5.52 18.50
N GLY A 239 -9.66 -5.92 17.92
CA GLY A 239 -9.41 -7.30 17.56
C GLY A 239 -7.92 -7.60 17.43
N PHE A 240 -7.55 -8.80 17.84
CA PHE A 240 -6.24 -9.39 17.65
C PHE A 240 -6.41 -10.74 16.95
N TYR A 241 -5.71 -10.92 15.83
CA TYR A 241 -5.92 -12.04 14.93
C TYR A 241 -4.60 -12.70 14.58
N ARG A 242 -4.62 -14.04 14.50
CA ARG A 242 -3.55 -14.81 13.88
C ARG A 242 -4.01 -15.26 12.50
N ILE A 243 -3.27 -14.89 11.47
CA ILE A 243 -3.48 -15.25 10.07
C ILE A 243 -2.40 -16.26 9.70
N ARG A 244 -2.82 -17.38 9.09
CA ARG A 244 -1.93 -18.46 8.68
C ARG A 244 -2.30 -19.02 7.33
N LYS A 245 -1.30 -19.51 6.59
CA LYS A 245 -1.53 -20.28 5.36
C LYS A 245 -2.26 -21.59 5.68
N LEU A 246 -3.21 -21.95 4.84
CA LEU A 246 -3.82 -23.28 4.80
C LEU A 246 -3.28 -24.07 3.60
N ASP A 247 -3.51 -25.39 3.61
CA ASP A 247 -3.19 -26.25 2.47
C ASP A 247 -4.29 -26.19 1.41
N LYS A 248 -4.51 -24.98 0.87
CA LYS A 248 -5.44 -24.69 -0.22
C LYS A 248 -4.82 -23.66 -1.15
N PRO A 249 -5.05 -23.76 -2.47
CA PRO A 249 -4.59 -22.75 -3.42
C PRO A 249 -5.13 -21.36 -3.06
N ALA A 250 -4.25 -20.37 -3.05
CA ALA A 250 -4.65 -18.98 -2.86
C ALA A 250 -5.10 -18.36 -4.18
N ASN A 251 -4.61 -18.87 -5.31
CA ASN A 251 -4.91 -18.41 -6.67
C ASN A 251 -4.76 -16.88 -6.79
N LEU A 252 -3.66 -16.35 -6.27
CA LEU A 252 -3.36 -14.91 -6.20
C LEU A 252 -2.36 -14.51 -7.28
N PRO A 253 -2.51 -13.34 -7.91
CA PRO A 253 -1.46 -12.74 -8.70
C PRO A 253 -0.36 -12.21 -7.77
N THR A 254 0.82 -12.80 -7.84
CA THR A 254 2.01 -12.42 -7.06
C THR A 254 2.94 -11.49 -7.83
N GLN A 255 2.76 -11.37 -9.15
CA GLN A 255 3.52 -10.45 -9.99
C GLN A 255 2.60 -9.88 -11.05
N ILE A 256 2.78 -8.60 -11.38
CA ILE A 256 2.25 -7.95 -12.57
C ILE A 256 3.41 -7.29 -13.29
N GLU A 257 3.48 -7.49 -14.60
CA GLU A 257 4.47 -6.91 -15.49
C GLU A 257 3.72 -6.32 -16.69
N ALA A 258 3.92 -5.04 -16.99
CA ALA A 258 3.31 -4.37 -18.13
C ALA A 258 4.38 -3.99 -19.16
N SER A 259 4.08 -4.20 -20.42
CA SER A 259 4.92 -3.78 -21.55
C SER A 259 4.00 -3.35 -22.68
N LYS A 260 4.56 -2.81 -23.75
CA LYS A 260 3.77 -2.38 -24.90
C LYS A 260 2.83 -3.49 -25.37
N ASN A 261 1.55 -3.16 -25.40
CA ASN A 261 0.45 -4.06 -25.77
C ASN A 261 0.31 -5.36 -24.95
N THR A 262 1.00 -5.51 -23.82
CA THR A 262 0.92 -6.75 -23.02
C THR A 262 0.87 -6.51 -21.51
N VAL A 263 0.13 -7.37 -20.82
CA VAL A 263 0.16 -7.48 -19.35
C VAL A 263 0.41 -8.93 -19.00
N THR A 264 1.47 -9.18 -18.23
CA THR A 264 1.80 -10.51 -17.72
C THR A 264 1.48 -10.59 -16.22
N LEU A 265 0.79 -11.64 -15.82
CA LEU A 265 0.44 -11.95 -14.44
C LEU A 265 1.12 -13.26 -14.04
N THR A 266 1.88 -13.26 -12.95
CA THR A 266 2.35 -14.53 -12.35
C THR A 266 1.43 -14.89 -11.19
N LEU A 267 0.88 -16.11 -11.20
CA LEU A 267 0.03 -16.62 -10.13
C LEU A 267 0.82 -17.37 -9.05
N SER A 268 0.28 -17.41 -7.84
CA SER A 268 0.79 -18.20 -6.70
C SER A 268 0.71 -19.70 -6.97
N ASP A 269 -0.32 -20.13 -7.68
CA ASP A 269 -0.70 -21.53 -7.88
C ASP A 269 -0.82 -21.84 -9.38
N GLU A 270 -0.67 -23.11 -9.74
CA GLU A 270 -0.97 -23.54 -11.11
C GLU A 270 -2.48 -23.60 -11.36
N ILE A 271 -2.88 -23.39 -12.61
CA ILE A 271 -4.28 -23.32 -13.02
C ILE A 271 -4.58 -24.24 -14.21
N ASP A 272 -5.86 -24.47 -14.48
CA ASP A 272 -6.29 -25.16 -15.70
C ASP A 272 -6.09 -24.25 -16.91
N GLU A 273 -5.23 -24.68 -17.83
CA GLU A 273 -4.92 -23.99 -19.08
C GLU A 273 -6.16 -23.74 -19.93
N LYS A 274 -7.14 -24.66 -19.91
CA LYS A 274 -8.40 -24.51 -20.67
C LYS A 274 -9.25 -23.33 -20.19
N SER A 275 -9.02 -22.86 -18.96
CA SER A 275 -9.71 -21.69 -18.42
C SER A 275 -9.08 -20.37 -18.89
N VAL A 276 -7.86 -20.39 -19.45
CA VAL A 276 -7.14 -19.20 -19.92
C VAL A 276 -7.53 -18.90 -21.37
N LYS A 277 -8.48 -17.98 -21.53
CA LYS A 277 -8.95 -17.46 -22.82
C LYS A 277 -9.25 -15.98 -22.68
N PRO A 278 -9.19 -15.16 -23.75
CA PRO A 278 -9.45 -13.72 -23.65
C PRO A 278 -10.75 -13.37 -22.91
N ALA A 279 -11.82 -14.15 -23.13
CA ALA A 279 -13.13 -13.95 -22.49
C ALA A 279 -13.14 -14.22 -20.97
N SER A 280 -12.11 -14.85 -20.41
CA SER A 280 -11.95 -15.07 -18.96
C SER A 280 -11.43 -13.84 -18.23
N PHE A 281 -11.08 -12.79 -18.98
CA PHE A 281 -10.49 -11.57 -18.45
C PHE A 281 -11.27 -10.35 -18.91
N ARG A 282 -11.27 -9.30 -18.08
CA ARG A 282 -11.79 -7.98 -18.44
C ARG A 282 -10.90 -6.91 -17.85
N ILE A 283 -10.48 -5.95 -18.69
CA ILE A 283 -9.70 -4.81 -18.25
C ILE A 283 -10.53 -3.54 -18.39
N LYS A 284 -10.62 -2.79 -17.29
CA LYS A 284 -11.18 -1.44 -17.26
C LYS A 284 -10.10 -0.45 -16.86
N ALA A 285 -10.06 0.70 -17.52
CA ALA A 285 -9.17 1.79 -17.19
C ALA A 285 -9.95 3.09 -17.00
N TRP A 286 -9.41 4.00 -16.20
CA TRP A 286 -9.99 5.32 -15.96
C TRP A 286 -8.93 6.31 -15.52
N ASP A 287 -9.26 7.58 -15.72
CA ASP A 287 -8.41 8.69 -15.35
C ASP A 287 -8.88 9.29 -14.02
N LEU A 288 -7.97 9.95 -13.34
CA LEU A 288 -8.20 10.66 -12.08
C LEU A 288 -7.69 12.09 -12.22
N LYS A 289 -8.20 13.00 -11.37
CA LYS A 289 -7.77 14.40 -11.36
C LYS A 289 -7.26 14.80 -9.98
N ARG A 290 -6.02 15.25 -9.91
CA ARG A 290 -5.46 15.83 -8.69
C ARG A 290 -5.81 17.32 -8.63
N THR A 291 -6.61 17.69 -7.63
CA THR A 291 -7.07 19.06 -7.44
C THR A 291 -7.17 19.38 -5.96
N LYS A 292 -7.38 20.66 -5.63
CA LYS A 292 -7.70 21.07 -4.25
C LYS A 292 -9.01 20.48 -3.71
N ASN A 293 -9.92 19.99 -4.55
CA ASN A 293 -11.19 19.43 -4.11
C ASN A 293 -10.98 18.04 -3.47
N TYR A 294 -11.92 17.61 -2.63
CA TYR A 294 -11.83 16.31 -1.98
C TYR A 294 -12.02 15.16 -2.99
N GLY A 295 -10.95 14.40 -3.22
CA GLY A 295 -10.96 13.19 -4.03
C GLY A 295 -11.18 13.44 -5.52
N SER A 296 -11.40 12.35 -6.25
CA SER A 296 -11.68 12.36 -7.68
C SER A 296 -12.74 11.31 -8.01
N LYS A 297 -13.69 11.67 -8.87
CA LYS A 297 -14.45 10.65 -9.60
C LYS A 297 -13.57 9.98 -10.66
N HIS A 298 -14.05 8.89 -11.24
CA HIS A 298 -13.45 8.34 -12.45
C HIS A 298 -13.82 9.23 -13.64
N PHE A 299 -12.85 9.43 -14.53
CA PHE A 299 -13.02 10.10 -15.81
C PHE A 299 -12.60 9.16 -16.93
N ASN A 300 -13.14 9.36 -18.14
CA ASN A 300 -12.73 8.60 -19.33
C ASN A 300 -12.69 7.08 -19.10
N GLU A 301 -13.70 6.55 -18.40
CA GLU A 301 -13.82 5.12 -18.14
C GLU A 301 -13.94 4.38 -19.47
N ARG A 302 -13.07 3.39 -19.66
CA ARG A 302 -12.94 2.62 -20.89
C ARG A 302 -12.62 1.17 -20.60
N GLU A 303 -12.96 0.30 -21.54
CA GLU A 303 -12.58 -1.11 -21.49
C GLU A 303 -11.53 -1.36 -22.58
N TRP A 304 -10.46 -2.06 -22.22
CA TRP A 304 -9.46 -2.46 -23.20
C TRP A 304 -9.70 -3.89 -23.67
N LYS A 305 -9.65 -4.07 -24.98
CA LYS A 305 -9.89 -5.37 -25.60
C LYS A 305 -8.68 -6.27 -25.40
N ILE A 306 -8.93 -7.47 -24.91
CA ILE A 306 -7.94 -8.54 -24.83
C ILE A 306 -8.08 -9.39 -26.09
N THR A 307 -7.03 -9.46 -26.89
CA THR A 307 -7.04 -10.22 -28.17
C THR A 307 -6.47 -11.62 -28.03
N SER A 308 -5.58 -11.83 -27.05
CA SER A 308 -4.99 -13.13 -26.74
C SER A 308 -4.73 -13.28 -25.24
N ALA A 309 -4.79 -14.52 -24.76
CA ALA A 309 -4.39 -14.90 -23.41
C ALA A 309 -3.67 -16.25 -23.51
N THR A 310 -2.43 -16.32 -23.03
CA THR A 310 -1.60 -17.54 -23.05
C THR A 310 -1.12 -17.87 -21.64
N LEU A 311 -0.84 -19.16 -21.39
CA LEU A 311 -0.33 -19.65 -20.11
C LEU A 311 1.03 -20.32 -20.34
N ASN A 312 2.03 -19.95 -19.53
CA ASN A 312 3.31 -20.64 -19.42
C ASN A 312 3.63 -20.89 -17.94
N GLY A 313 3.44 -22.13 -17.48
CA GLY A 313 3.51 -22.47 -16.07
C GLY A 313 2.45 -21.71 -15.26
N LYS A 314 2.89 -20.76 -14.42
CA LYS A 314 2.00 -19.88 -13.64
C LYS A 314 1.88 -18.47 -14.22
N LYS A 315 2.52 -18.19 -15.36
CA LYS A 315 2.52 -16.89 -16.02
C LYS A 315 1.42 -16.83 -17.08
N ILE A 316 0.48 -15.91 -16.91
CA ILE A 316 -0.53 -15.58 -17.91
C ILE A 316 -0.06 -14.32 -18.64
N THR A 317 0.03 -14.35 -19.96
CA THR A 317 0.29 -13.16 -20.77
C THR A 317 -0.96 -12.78 -21.55
N LEU A 318 -1.43 -11.55 -21.33
CA LEU A 318 -2.57 -10.95 -22.01
C LEU A 318 -2.06 -10.01 -23.10
N THR A 319 -2.58 -10.13 -24.32
CA THR A 319 -2.35 -9.14 -25.39
C THR A 319 -3.48 -8.13 -25.40
N VAL A 320 -3.14 -6.86 -25.23
CA VAL A 320 -4.04 -5.71 -25.07
C VAL A 320 -3.56 -4.60 -26.02
N PRO A 321 -4.01 -4.56 -27.28
CA PRO A 321 -3.47 -3.64 -28.30
C PRO A 321 -3.56 -2.16 -27.91
N ASP A 322 -4.63 -1.76 -27.22
CA ASP A 322 -4.87 -0.36 -26.84
C ASP A 322 -4.36 -0.03 -25.43
N LEU A 323 -3.44 -0.84 -24.88
CA LEU A 323 -2.83 -0.61 -23.57
C LEU A 323 -2.02 0.69 -23.58
N GLU A 324 -2.30 1.55 -22.61
CA GLU A 324 -1.65 2.83 -22.42
C GLU A 324 -1.45 3.11 -20.93
N ASN A 325 -0.64 4.11 -20.62
CA ASN A 325 -0.41 4.56 -19.25
C ASN A 325 -1.74 5.05 -18.65
N THR A 326 -2.01 4.68 -17.40
CA THR A 326 -3.24 5.04 -16.71
C THR A 326 -3.03 5.08 -15.20
N TRP A 327 -3.66 6.06 -14.55
CA TRP A 327 -3.65 6.14 -13.08
C TRP A 327 -4.55 5.09 -12.46
N GLY A 328 -5.58 4.61 -13.16
CA GLY A 328 -6.54 3.65 -12.62
C GLY A 328 -6.86 2.55 -13.60
N MET A 329 -6.63 1.31 -13.18
CA MET A 329 -6.96 0.12 -13.94
C MET A 329 -7.49 -0.98 -13.02
N ALA A 330 -8.37 -1.82 -13.54
CA ALA A 330 -8.81 -3.04 -12.92
C ALA A 330 -8.75 -4.21 -13.92
N ILE A 331 -8.18 -5.34 -13.48
CA ILE A 331 -8.16 -6.61 -14.20
C ILE A 331 -9.02 -7.61 -13.43
N ASP A 332 -10.18 -7.95 -13.97
CA ASP A 332 -11.03 -9.04 -13.48
C ASP A 332 -10.63 -10.33 -14.21
N LEU A 333 -10.29 -11.38 -13.47
CA LEU A 333 -9.98 -12.71 -14.00
C LEU A 333 -10.86 -13.78 -13.38
N LYS A 334 -11.47 -14.60 -14.24
CA LYS A 334 -12.35 -15.72 -13.88
C LYS A 334 -11.80 -17.01 -14.45
N LEU A 335 -11.14 -17.80 -13.60
CA LEU A 335 -10.33 -18.94 -14.01
C LEU A 335 -10.72 -20.18 -13.21
N THR A 336 -10.10 -21.31 -13.53
CA THR A 336 -10.28 -22.58 -12.84
C THR A 336 -8.93 -23.09 -12.38
N ASP A 337 -8.81 -23.54 -11.14
CA ASP A 337 -7.58 -24.12 -10.64
C ASP A 337 -7.38 -25.58 -11.12
N LYS A 338 -6.23 -26.19 -10.83
CA LYS A 338 -5.93 -27.58 -11.22
C LYS A 338 -6.90 -28.62 -10.63
N SER A 339 -7.62 -28.29 -9.56
CA SER A 339 -8.63 -29.17 -8.95
C SER A 339 -9.99 -29.08 -9.64
N GLY A 340 -10.16 -28.17 -10.60
CA GLY A 340 -11.44 -27.91 -11.26
C GLY A 340 -12.31 -26.89 -10.53
N GLN A 341 -11.81 -26.23 -9.47
CA GLN A 341 -12.57 -25.23 -8.73
C GLN A 341 -12.45 -23.87 -9.43
N ALA A 342 -13.61 -23.30 -9.77
CA ALA A 342 -13.67 -21.94 -10.31
C ALA A 342 -13.32 -20.90 -9.23
N PHE A 343 -12.59 -19.87 -9.62
CA PHE A 343 -12.27 -18.72 -8.78
C PHE A 343 -12.28 -17.41 -9.57
N GLN A 344 -12.45 -16.31 -8.86
CA GLN A 344 -12.37 -14.95 -9.41
C GLN A 344 -11.38 -14.12 -8.60
N ARG A 345 -10.57 -13.31 -9.27
CA ARG A 345 -9.73 -12.29 -8.64
C ARG A 345 -9.90 -10.97 -9.37
N LEU A 346 -9.78 -9.90 -8.59
CA LEU A 346 -9.74 -8.54 -9.09
C LEU A 346 -8.39 -7.95 -8.70
N ILE A 347 -7.64 -7.50 -9.70
CA ILE A 347 -6.44 -6.70 -9.51
C ILE A 347 -6.85 -5.24 -9.72
N HIS A 348 -6.53 -4.37 -8.77
CA HIS A 348 -6.71 -2.93 -8.90
C HIS A 348 -5.34 -2.26 -8.93
N ASN A 349 -4.95 -1.66 -10.06
CA ASN A 349 -3.58 -1.26 -10.32
C ASN A 349 -3.48 0.08 -11.06
N SER A 350 -2.23 0.52 -11.25
CA SER A 350 -1.86 1.65 -12.12
C SER A 350 -0.76 1.20 -13.08
N ILE A 351 -0.60 1.90 -14.19
CA ILE A 351 0.49 1.73 -15.16
C ILE A 351 1.02 3.12 -15.50
N PHE A 352 2.26 3.41 -15.13
CA PHE A 352 2.90 4.70 -15.37
C PHE A 352 3.97 4.62 -16.46
N GLU A 353 4.49 3.43 -16.75
CA GLU A 353 5.49 3.16 -17.77
C GLU A 353 5.14 1.87 -18.53
N LEU A 354 5.43 1.87 -19.84
CA LEU A 354 5.25 0.74 -20.74
C LEU A 354 6.54 0.54 -21.55
N PRO A 355 7.48 -0.29 -21.07
CA PRO A 355 8.66 -0.65 -21.86
C PRO A 355 8.25 -1.36 -23.15
N GLU A 356 9.11 -1.26 -24.17
CA GLU A 356 8.91 -1.93 -25.47
C GLU A 356 8.89 -3.46 -25.38
#